data_AF-A0A8H8S8Z4-F1
#
_entry.id   AF-A0A8H8S8Z4-F1
#
_cell.length_a   1.000
_cell.length_b   1.000
_cell.length_c   1.000
_cell.angle_alpha   90.00
_cell.angle_beta   90.00
_cell.angle_gamma   90.00
#
_symmetry.space_group_name_H-M   'P 1'
#
loop_
_entity.id
_entity.type
_entity.pdbx_description
1 polymer ?
#
loop_
_entity_poly.entity_id
_entity_poly.type
_entity_poly.pdbx_seq_one_letter_code
_entity_poly.pdbx_strand_id
1 'polypeptide(L)'
;MSSSKPKFFPIGSLPPMKQMPSVSKASTSVEDFHKVLEKSTRIMALCGAGLSAASGLGTFRGAGGYWRNYQATALATPSAFEKDPGLVWLFYSFRRHMALQAKPNAGHYALTELSKKMPDFITMTQNVDGMYSLFVIHLEIRDIT
;
A
#
# COMPACT_ATOMS: atom_id res chain seq x y z
N MET A 1 18.81 -13.83 -27.21
CA MET A 1 17.95 -13.80 -26.01
C MET A 1 17.14 -12.52 -26.06
N SER A 2 15.88 -12.61 -26.50
CA SER A 2 15.05 -11.43 -26.80
C SER A 2 14.34 -10.94 -25.53
N SER A 3 14.69 -9.75 -25.06
CA SER A 3 13.98 -9.07 -23.98
C SER A 3 12.70 -8.44 -24.52
N SER A 4 11.53 -9.00 -24.18
CA SER A 4 10.25 -8.37 -24.50
C SER A 4 10.05 -7.12 -23.64
N LYS A 5 10.09 -5.94 -24.26
CA LYS A 5 9.72 -4.67 -23.60
C LYS A 5 8.27 -4.75 -23.08
N PRO A 6 7.95 -4.12 -21.93
CA PRO A 6 6.58 -4.06 -21.44
C PRO A 6 5.69 -3.32 -22.44
N LYS A 7 4.55 -3.91 -22.79
CA LYS A 7 3.54 -3.28 -23.66
C LYS A 7 2.83 -2.20 -22.85
N PHE A 8 3.06 -0.94 -23.21
CA PHE A 8 2.30 0.20 -22.69
C PHE A 8 0.94 0.22 -23.39
N PHE A 9 -0.15 0.09 -22.63
CA PHE A 9 -1.51 0.23 -23.16
C PHE A 9 -1.92 1.71 -23.08
N PRO A 10 -2.21 2.39 -24.20
CA PRO A 10 -2.73 3.75 -24.17
C PRO A 10 -4.10 3.79 -23.46
N ILE A 11 -4.37 4.89 -22.75
CA ILE A 11 -5.51 5.07 -21.82
C ILE A 11 -6.91 4.88 -22.48
N GLY A 12 -7.00 4.74 -23.80
CA GLY A 12 -8.25 4.49 -24.53
C GLY A 12 -8.43 3.10 -25.13
N SER A 13 -7.47 2.17 -25.01
CA SER A 13 -7.53 0.86 -25.66
C SER A 13 -7.78 -0.30 -24.69
N LEU A 14 -8.27 -0.02 -23.48
CA LEU A 14 -8.63 -1.08 -22.55
C LEU A 14 -9.85 -1.82 -23.11
N PRO A 15 -9.80 -3.17 -23.20
CA PRO A 15 -10.99 -3.93 -23.57
C PRO A 15 -12.14 -3.57 -22.62
N PRO A 16 -13.40 -3.55 -23.09
CA PRO A 16 -14.54 -3.29 -22.22
C PRO A 16 -14.47 -4.24 -21.03
N MET A 17 -14.59 -3.67 -19.81
CA MET A 17 -14.60 -4.47 -18.60
C MET A 17 -15.65 -5.56 -18.77
N LYS A 18 -15.21 -6.82 -18.81
CA LYS A 18 -16.13 -7.95 -18.68
C LYS A 18 -16.94 -7.71 -17.41
N GLN A 19 -18.26 -7.87 -17.52
CA GLN A 19 -19.15 -7.69 -16.39
C GLN A 19 -18.61 -8.51 -15.22
N MET A 20 -18.23 -7.82 -14.15
CA MET A 20 -17.67 -8.49 -12.98
C MET A 20 -18.75 -9.46 -12.48
N PRO A 21 -18.40 -10.73 -12.22
CA PRO A 21 -19.35 -11.67 -11.62
C PRO A 21 -19.95 -11.01 -10.37
N SER A 22 -21.24 -11.27 -10.10
CA SER A 22 -21.89 -10.74 -8.90
C SER A 22 -21.01 -11.06 -7.70
N VAL A 23 -20.62 -10.02 -6.96
CA VAL A 23 -19.74 -10.21 -5.80
C VAL A 23 -20.54 -11.02 -4.80
N SER A 24 -20.20 -12.31 -4.68
CA SER A 24 -20.76 -13.15 -3.62
C SER A 24 -20.42 -12.52 -2.27
N LYS A 25 -21.28 -12.76 -1.27
CA LYS A 25 -21.02 -12.29 0.09
C LYS A 25 -19.59 -12.68 0.51
N ALA A 26 -18.85 -11.74 1.08
CA ALA A 26 -17.48 -11.98 1.53
C ALA A 26 -17.42 -13.21 2.44
N SER A 27 -16.56 -14.17 2.09
CA SER A 27 -16.26 -15.32 2.95
C SER A 27 -15.25 -14.91 4.02
N THR A 28 -15.37 -15.51 5.21
CA THR A 28 -14.41 -15.36 6.32
C THR A 28 -13.53 -16.60 6.49
N SER A 29 -13.66 -17.61 5.63
CA SER A 29 -12.87 -18.86 5.71
C SER A 29 -11.47 -18.66 5.13
N VAL A 30 -10.47 -19.09 5.90
CA VAL A 30 -9.07 -19.11 5.47
C VAL A 30 -8.87 -20.20 4.41
N GLU A 31 -9.56 -21.34 4.54
CA GLU A 31 -9.51 -22.46 3.60
C GLU A 31 -10.02 -22.07 2.21
N ASP A 32 -11.12 -21.31 2.14
CA ASP A 32 -11.64 -20.78 0.87
C ASP A 32 -10.64 -19.83 0.21
N PHE A 33 -10.00 -18.97 1.01
CA PHE A 33 -8.94 -18.08 0.53
C PHE A 33 -7.76 -18.87 -0.04
N HIS A 34 -7.27 -19.91 0.65
CA HIS A 34 -6.20 -20.77 0.15
C HIS A 34 -6.54 -21.43 -1.20
N LYS A 35 -7.76 -21.97 -1.35
CA LYS A 35 -8.20 -22.58 -2.62
C LYS A 35 -8.19 -21.60 -3.79
N VAL A 36 -8.57 -20.34 -3.55
CA VAL A 36 -8.53 -19.28 -4.57
C VAL A 36 -7.08 -18.88 -4.87
N LEU A 37 -6.27 -18.74 -3.83
CA LEU A 37 -4.87 -18.35 -3.94
C LEU A 37 -4.06 -19.37 -4.75
N GLU A 38 -4.23 -20.68 -4.50
CA GLU A 38 -3.55 -21.77 -5.21
C GLU A 38 -3.86 -21.83 -6.71
N LYS A 39 -5.09 -21.43 -7.10
CA LYS A 39 -5.52 -21.42 -8.51
C LYS A 39 -5.16 -20.12 -9.23
N SER A 40 -4.69 -19.11 -8.51
CA SER A 40 -4.42 -17.79 -9.08
C SER A 40 -3.04 -17.75 -9.72
N THR A 41 -2.99 -17.38 -11.01
CA THR A 41 -1.72 -17.24 -11.73
C THR A 41 -1.15 -15.83 -11.71
N ARG A 42 -1.99 -14.83 -11.41
CA ARG A 42 -1.62 -13.41 -11.32
C ARG A 42 -2.31 -12.79 -10.12
N ILE A 43 -1.52 -12.23 -9.21
CA ILE A 43 -2.01 -11.72 -7.92
C ILE A 43 -1.48 -10.30 -7.73
N MET A 44 -2.36 -9.41 -7.27
CA MET A 44 -2.00 -8.07 -6.82
C MET A 44 -2.36 -7.90 -5.35
N ALA A 45 -1.37 -7.57 -4.52
CA ALA A 45 -1.57 -7.18 -3.13
C ALA A 45 -1.69 -5.65 -3.04
N LEU A 46 -2.85 -5.13 -2.61
CA LEU A 46 -3.06 -3.72 -2.32
C LEU A 46 -2.90 -3.47 -0.82
N CYS A 47 -1.83 -2.76 -0.44
CA CYS A 47 -1.41 -2.60 0.95
C CYS A 47 -1.61 -1.15 1.43
N GLY A 48 -2.20 -1.00 2.61
CA GLY A 48 -2.34 0.29 3.30
C GLY A 48 -1.69 0.29 4.68
N ALA A 49 -1.98 1.33 5.48
CA ALA A 49 -1.31 1.57 6.76
C ALA A 49 -1.48 0.42 7.78
N GLY A 50 -2.51 -0.41 7.63
CA GLY A 50 -2.72 -1.60 8.46
C GLY A 50 -1.57 -2.61 8.38
N LEU A 51 -0.88 -2.71 7.23
CA LEU A 51 0.30 -3.57 7.09
C LEU A 51 1.44 -3.11 8.01
N SER A 52 1.63 -1.79 8.14
CA SER A 52 2.71 -1.20 8.93
C SER A 52 2.34 -0.94 10.39
N ALA A 53 1.06 -1.11 10.77
CA ALA A 53 0.62 -0.95 12.14
C ALA A 53 1.32 -1.93 13.10
N ALA A 54 1.49 -3.18 12.67
CA ALA A 54 2.24 -4.19 13.43
C ALA A 54 3.76 -3.91 13.51
N SER A 55 4.26 -2.92 12.76
CA SER A 55 5.63 -2.42 12.86
C SER A 55 5.76 -1.21 13.81
N GLY A 56 4.72 -0.88 14.56
CA GLY A 56 4.71 0.23 15.52
C GLY A 56 4.41 1.60 14.91
N LEU A 57 3.98 1.65 13.65
CA LEU A 57 3.59 2.91 12.99
C LEU A 57 2.11 3.19 13.18
N GLY A 58 1.78 4.40 13.64
CA GLY A 58 0.41 4.87 13.74
C GLY A 58 -0.29 4.89 12.36
N THR A 59 -1.53 4.42 12.32
CA THR A 59 -2.39 4.49 11.14
C THR A 59 -2.89 5.93 10.91
N PHE A 60 -3.31 6.28 9.70
CA PHE A 60 -3.82 7.62 9.42
C PHE A 60 -5.23 7.90 9.99
N ARG A 61 -5.93 6.85 10.42
CA ARG A 61 -7.31 6.87 10.92
C ARG A 61 -7.43 5.99 12.17
N GLY A 62 -8.53 6.13 12.89
CA GLY A 62 -8.79 5.37 14.12
C GLY A 62 -7.88 5.79 15.27
N ALA A 63 -7.57 4.87 16.18
CA ALA A 63 -6.76 5.15 17.37
C ALA A 63 -5.34 5.69 17.03
N GLY A 64 -4.76 5.30 15.90
CA GLY A 64 -3.47 5.82 15.43
C GLY A 64 -3.54 7.16 14.70
N GLY A 65 -4.74 7.65 14.38
CA GLY A 65 -4.97 8.79 13.49
C GLY A 65 -4.71 10.17 14.08
N TYR A 66 -4.20 10.25 15.31
CA TYR A 66 -3.91 11.50 16.01
C TYR A 66 -2.43 11.68 16.28
N TRP A 67 -1.96 12.91 16.12
CA TRP A 67 -0.67 13.36 16.63
C TRP A 67 -0.89 14.59 17.51
N ARG A 68 -0.56 14.46 18.80
CA ARG A 68 -0.99 15.41 19.83
C ARG A 68 -2.53 15.55 19.78
N ASN A 69 -3.03 16.79 19.68
CA ASN A 69 -4.46 17.09 19.60
C ASN A 69 -4.96 17.26 18.15
N TYR A 70 -4.14 16.90 17.15
CA TYR A 70 -4.47 17.05 15.74
C TYR A 70 -4.78 15.71 15.09
N GLN A 71 -5.83 15.66 14.27
CA GLN A 71 -6.01 14.54 13.35
C GLN A 71 -4.96 14.59 12.25
N ALA A 72 -4.34 13.46 11.95
CA ALA A 72 -3.36 13.31 10.87
C ALA A 72 -3.94 13.78 9.52
N THR A 73 -5.21 13.47 9.26
CA THR A 73 -5.95 13.90 8.05
C THR A 73 -6.12 15.41 7.94
N ALA A 74 -6.15 16.13 9.06
CA ALA A 74 -6.25 17.59 9.06
C ALA A 74 -4.90 18.25 8.73
N LEU A 75 -3.77 17.62 9.08
CA LEU A 75 -2.43 18.14 8.83
C LEU A 75 -1.86 17.77 7.46
N ALA A 76 -2.38 16.72 6.83
CA ALA A 76 -1.92 16.23 5.53
C ALA A 76 -2.75 16.80 4.37
N THR A 77 -2.90 18.12 4.32
CA THR A 77 -3.59 18.82 3.23
C THR A 77 -2.77 20.02 2.75
N PRO A 78 -2.88 20.42 1.46
CA PRO A 78 -2.23 21.62 0.96
C PRO A 78 -2.61 22.87 1.77
N SER A 79 -3.90 23.04 2.09
CA SER A 79 -4.39 24.17 2.88
C SER A 79 -3.79 24.24 4.30
N ALA A 80 -3.57 23.09 4.95
CA ALA A 80 -2.91 23.07 6.25
C ALA A 80 -1.43 23.50 6.14
N PHE A 81 -0.75 23.10 5.06
CA PHE A 81 0.63 23.50 4.80
C PHE A 81 0.75 24.99 4.48
N GLU A 82 -0.18 25.54 3.70
CA GLU A 82 -0.25 26.99 3.43
C GLU A 82 -0.52 27.80 4.70
N LYS A 83 -1.40 27.28 5.58
CA LYS A 83 -1.78 27.96 6.83
C LYS A 83 -0.67 27.95 7.87
N ASP A 84 -0.03 26.80 8.11
CA ASP A 84 1.04 26.65 9.10
C ASP A 84 2.03 25.56 8.65
N PRO A 85 3.02 25.92 7.80
CA PRO A 85 3.99 24.96 7.30
C PRO A 85 4.88 24.42 8.43
N GLY A 86 5.13 25.20 9.48
CA GLY A 86 5.94 24.78 10.62
C GLY A 86 5.30 23.63 11.40
N LEU A 87 4.00 23.72 11.67
CA LEU A 87 3.24 22.64 12.30
C LEU A 87 3.22 21.37 11.45
N VAL A 88 2.99 21.51 10.14
CA VAL A 88 2.98 20.37 9.21
C VAL A 88 4.37 19.71 9.14
N TRP A 89 5.45 20.49 9.10
CA TRP A 89 6.81 19.95 9.17
C TRP A 89 7.13 19.25 10.48
N LEU A 90 6.67 19.77 11.62
CA LEU A 90 6.83 19.09 12.91
C LEU A 90 6.11 17.72 12.92
N PHE A 91 4.90 17.67 12.36
CA PHE A 91 4.15 16.42 12.19
C PHE A 91 4.89 15.41 11.32
N TYR A 92 5.35 15.81 10.13
CA TYR A 92 6.09 14.90 9.24
C TYR A 92 7.48 14.53 9.78
N SER A 93 8.15 15.43 10.50
CA SER A 93 9.42 15.13 11.18
C SER A 93 9.26 14.04 12.24
N PHE A 94 8.21 14.13 13.07
CA PHE A 94 7.85 13.09 14.02
C PHE A 94 7.62 11.75 13.32
N ARG A 95 6.81 11.74 12.26
CA ARG A 95 6.50 10.51 11.51
C ARG A 95 7.72 9.91 10.83
N ARG A 96 8.59 10.75 10.26
CA ARG A 96 9.86 10.33 9.67
C ARG A 96 10.74 9.66 10.72
N HIS A 97 10.83 10.25 11.93
CA HIS A 97 11.58 9.64 13.02
C HIS A 97 11.03 8.25 13.39
N MET A 98 9.71 8.11 13.52
CA MET A 98 9.07 6.81 13.79
C MET A 98 9.33 5.79 12.68
N ALA A 99 9.21 6.20 11.41
CA ALA A 99 9.45 5.35 10.25
C ALA A 99 10.90 4.83 10.21
N LEU A 100 11.88 5.68 10.53
CA LEU A 100 13.30 5.30 10.57
C LEU A 100 13.63 4.25 11.63
N GLN A 101 12.83 4.16 12.71
CA GLN A 101 13.02 3.17 13.77
C GLN A 101 12.24 1.87 13.53
N ALA A 102 11.21 1.93 12.68
CA ALA A 102 10.34 0.80 12.43
C ALA A 102 11.05 -0.28 11.59
N LYS A 103 10.72 -1.54 11.85
CA LYS A 103 11.24 -2.70 11.10
C LYS A 103 10.11 -3.45 10.39
N PRO A 104 10.37 -4.06 9.22
CA PRO A 104 9.40 -4.92 8.57
C PRO A 104 8.89 -6.01 9.51
N ASN A 105 7.60 -6.30 9.44
CA ASN A 105 6.95 -7.35 10.23
C ASN A 105 6.66 -8.60 9.38
N ALA A 106 6.11 -9.65 10.00
CA ALA A 106 5.78 -10.92 9.33
C ALA A 106 4.93 -10.77 8.06
N GLY A 107 4.02 -9.79 8.00
CA GLY A 107 3.21 -9.52 6.81
C GLY A 107 4.05 -9.03 5.63
N HIS A 108 5.03 -8.15 5.89
CA HIS A 108 5.95 -7.69 4.85
C HIS A 108 6.77 -8.85 4.29
N TYR A 109 7.33 -9.67 5.18
CA TYR A 109 8.11 -10.85 4.78
C TYR A 109 7.27 -11.87 4.01
N ALA A 110 6.01 -12.10 4.39
CA ALA A 110 5.12 -13.01 3.67
C ALA A 110 4.88 -12.56 2.22
N LEU A 111 4.66 -11.26 2.00
CA LEU A 111 4.50 -10.69 0.66
C LEU A 111 5.79 -10.81 -0.16
N THR A 112 6.95 -10.57 0.46
CA THR A 112 8.26 -10.76 -0.19
C THR A 112 8.48 -12.22 -0.58
N GLU A 113 8.19 -13.17 0.29
CA GLU A 113 8.33 -14.61 -0.03
C GLU A 113 7.35 -15.05 -1.12
N LEU A 114 6.13 -14.50 -1.14
CA LEU A 114 5.18 -14.74 -2.23
C LEU A 114 5.71 -14.21 -3.57
N SER A 115 6.30 -13.00 -3.57
CA SER A 115 6.88 -12.40 -4.78
C SER A 115 8.03 -13.23 -5.38
N LYS A 116 8.83 -13.90 -4.54
CA LYS A 116 9.90 -14.79 -5.00
C LYS A 116 9.38 -16.04 -5.67
N LYS A 117 8.20 -16.53 -5.24
CA LYS A 117 7.58 -17.75 -5.76
C LYS A 117 6.70 -17.51 -6.99
N MET A 118 6.24 -16.27 -7.18
CA MET A 118 5.27 -15.91 -8.22
C MET A 118 5.77 -14.72 -9.05
N PRO A 119 6.33 -14.97 -10.25
CA PRO A 119 6.90 -13.91 -11.09
C PRO A 119 5.93 -12.78 -11.46
N ASP A 120 4.64 -13.07 -11.59
CA ASP A 120 3.58 -12.10 -11.93
C ASP A 120 2.89 -11.49 -10.69
N PHE A 121 3.48 -11.64 -9.50
CA PHE A 121 2.96 -11.02 -8.29
C PHE A 121 3.34 -9.54 -8.21
N ILE A 122 2.34 -8.69 -7.96
CA ILE A 122 2.51 -7.24 -7.84
C ILE A 122 2.10 -6.80 -6.44
N THR A 123 2.90 -5.93 -5.82
CA THR A 123 2.51 -5.21 -4.60
C THR A 123 2.30 -3.74 -4.92
N MET A 124 1.12 -3.23 -4.64
CA MET A 124 0.80 -1.81 -4.73
C MET A 124 0.55 -1.29 -3.32
N THR A 125 1.16 -0.16 -2.94
CA THR A 125 1.00 0.38 -1.60
C THR A 125 0.70 1.87 -1.59
N GLN A 126 -0.13 2.27 -0.63
CA GLN A 126 -0.39 3.66 -0.29
C GLN A 126 0.57 4.19 0.78
N ASN A 127 1.43 3.33 1.33
CA ASN A 127 2.30 3.69 2.44
C ASN A 127 3.54 4.45 1.95
N VAL A 128 3.93 5.48 2.70
CA VAL A 128 5.11 6.32 2.48
C VAL A 128 6.11 6.18 3.65
N ASP A 129 6.28 4.95 4.13
CA ASP A 129 7.06 4.63 5.35
C ASP A 129 8.44 4.03 5.07
N GLY A 130 8.80 3.79 3.81
CA GLY A 130 10.12 3.25 3.43
C GLY A 130 10.24 1.72 3.52
N MET A 131 9.21 1.01 3.99
CA MET A 131 9.24 -0.46 4.12
C MET A 131 9.03 -1.20 2.80
N TYR A 132 8.79 -0.45 1.72
CA TYR A 132 8.60 -0.99 0.37
C TYR A 132 9.86 -1.56 -0.27
N SER A 133 11.05 -1.32 0.29
CA SER A 133 12.33 -1.85 -0.21
C SER A 133 12.38 -3.38 -0.27
N LEU A 134 11.43 -4.06 0.38
CA LEU A 134 11.26 -5.50 0.33
C LEU A 134 10.41 -6.01 -0.85
N PHE A 135 9.82 -5.12 -1.67
CA PHE A 135 8.93 -5.48 -2.78
C PHE A 135 9.59 -5.31 -4.14
N VAL A 136 9.27 -6.20 -5.08
CA VAL A 136 9.92 -6.31 -6.40
C VAL A 136 9.43 -5.25 -7.40
N ILE A 137 8.17 -4.79 -7.27
CA ILE A 137 7.58 -3.74 -8.11
C ILE A 137 6.78 -2.82 -7.19
N HIS A 138 7.11 -1.52 -7.18
CA HIS A 138 6.44 -0.49 -6.39
C HIS A 138 5.90 0.59 -7.34
N LEU A 139 4.59 0.80 -7.31
CA LEU A 139 3.95 1.97 -7.89
C LEU A 139 3.58 2.89 -6.72
N GLU A 140 4.37 3.94 -6.55
CA GLU A 140 4.06 5.04 -5.65
C GLU A 140 3.06 5.96 -6.36
N ILE A 141 1.94 6.29 -5.72
CA ILE A 141 1.08 7.38 -6.20
C ILE A 141 1.79 8.69 -5.84
N ARG A 142 2.75 9.08 -6.68
CA ARG A 142 3.29 10.44 -6.71
C ARG A 142 2.31 11.24 -7.55
N ASP A 143 1.41 11.98 -6.89
CA ASP A 143 0.73 13.19 -7.40
C ASP A 143 -0.50 13.48 -6.52
N ILE A 144 -0.28 14.16 -5.39
CA ILE A 144 -1.27 15.01 -4.72
C ILE A 144 -0.51 16.23 -4.15
N THR A 145 0.00 17.07 -5.06
CA THR A 145 0.35 18.47 -4.79
C THR A 145 -0.02 19.29 -6.02
#